data_AF-A0A5P9XQX2-F1
#
_entry.id   AF-A0A5P9XQX2-F1
#
_cell.length_a   1.000
_cell.length_b   1.000
_cell.length_c   1.000
_cell.angle_alpha   90.00
_cell.angle_beta   90.00
_cell.angle_gamma   90.00
#
_symmetry.space_group_name_H-M   'P 1'
#
loop_
_entity.id
_entity.type
_entity.pdbx_description
1 polymer ?
#
loop_
_entity_poly.entity_id
_entity_poly.type
_entity_poly.pdbx_seq_one_letter_code
_entity_poly.pdbx_strand_id
1 'polypeptide(L)'
;MDRRAQGFTLIEMLFAIFIFTLLLGVLAPVFMQALHASQETATEARMQELAKGTKTAYAKDAMVVDTTGANGALVFTAGHSQWIGNGLNGINTDVLTDGTETVTPARAFTPGQPQSIQPGFYAIAGAAGNSPLHLATDGFGQPVWVYVSPEMEAQYDGYPLYFHDVGFLSTNGLPAGITPQSQGVTYTCTVDPANDQYGCAFDLGTQKGAQHDLVTQVSGYAIEAHLYKVTLQRMHKVAQAYSSYFTTQYLANPGRNADIDYFASADPNDGTNASYWDTASVITNSGNGNGPGWAFPGQNPDGSTVSYYYGSGALCDVQPATWNNNDFVTSLGLSDASVTSAWGFLFGVGNGPNSGSAAGTCNGNDRDPSSSNGNLQSPPYTAFIYAWAPSGVLLADPVIGNY
;
A
#
# COMPACT_ATOMS: atom_id res chain seq x y z
N MET A 1 -8.51 -5.26 -80.58
CA MET A 1 -9.48 -6.07 -79.80
C MET A 1 -10.02 -5.16 -78.71
N ASP A 2 -11.00 -4.33 -79.03
CA ASP A 2 -11.59 -3.37 -78.10
C ASP A 2 -12.85 -3.98 -77.49
N ARG A 3 -12.72 -4.51 -76.27
CA ARG A 3 -13.89 -4.83 -75.44
C ARG A 3 -14.50 -3.51 -74.99
N ARG A 4 -15.54 -3.06 -75.70
CA ARG A 4 -16.37 -1.93 -75.26
C ARG A 4 -16.92 -2.26 -73.87
N ALA A 5 -16.53 -1.47 -72.87
CA ALA A 5 -17.14 -1.51 -71.55
C ALA A 5 -18.64 -1.19 -71.72
N GLN A 6 -19.50 -2.18 -71.53
CA GLN A 6 -20.94 -1.95 -71.41
C GLN A 6 -21.15 -1.26 -70.05
N GLY A 7 -21.56 0.01 -70.08
CA GLY A 7 -21.92 0.74 -68.87
C GLY A 7 -23.19 0.17 -68.24
N PHE A 8 -23.26 0.20 -66.90
CA PHE A 8 -24.44 -0.22 -66.15
C PHE A 8 -25.67 0.59 -66.54
N THR A 9 -26.80 -0.08 -66.73
CA THR A 9 -28.07 0.60 -66.95
C THR A 9 -28.58 1.23 -65.65
N LEU A 10 -29.35 2.33 -65.74
CA LEU A 10 -29.95 3.01 -64.58
C LEU A 10 -30.77 2.04 -63.71
N ILE A 11 -31.47 1.09 -64.36
CA ILE A 11 -32.29 0.08 -63.70
C ILE A 11 -31.42 -0.90 -62.91
N GLU A 12 -30.29 -1.36 -63.46
CA GLU A 12 -29.36 -2.23 -62.72
C GLU A 12 -28.75 -1.53 -61.51
N MET A 13 -28.44 -0.23 -61.61
CA MET A 13 -27.99 0.55 -60.45
C MET A 13 -29.07 0.67 -59.37
N LEU A 14 -30.32 0.94 -59.74
CA LEU A 14 -31.43 1.01 -58.79
C LEU A 14 -31.69 -0.33 -58.10
N PHE A 15 -31.64 -1.44 -58.84
CA PHE A 15 -31.76 -2.79 -58.26
C PHE A 15 -30.59 -3.12 -57.32
N ALA A 16 -29.35 -2.79 -57.71
CA ALA A 16 -28.18 -3.03 -56.87
C ALA A 16 -28.25 -2.24 -55.56
N ILE A 17 -28.65 -0.96 -55.62
CA ILE A 17 -28.87 -0.13 -54.42
C ILE A 17 -29.97 -0.75 -53.56
N PHE A 18 -31.13 -1.10 -54.13
CA PHE A 18 -32.24 -1.69 -53.38
C PHE A 18 -31.85 -2.99 -52.65
N ILE A 19 -31.14 -3.89 -53.34
CA ILE A 19 -30.63 -5.14 -52.74
C ILE A 19 -29.63 -4.83 -51.62
N PHE A 20 -28.74 -3.87 -51.83
CA PHE A 20 -27.77 -3.45 -50.82
C PHE A 20 -28.45 -2.85 -49.58
N THR A 21 -29.48 -2.02 -49.74
CA THR A 21 -30.24 -1.47 -48.61
C THR A 21 -30.99 -2.55 -47.83
N LEU A 22 -31.56 -3.54 -48.52
CA LEU A 22 -32.18 -4.71 -47.89
C LEU A 22 -31.16 -5.54 -47.10
N LEU A 23 -30.00 -5.82 -47.70
CA LEU A 23 -28.91 -6.53 -47.04
C LEU A 23 -28.40 -5.77 -45.81
N LEU A 24 -28.22 -4.45 -45.90
CA LEU A 24 -27.85 -3.62 -44.75
C LEU A 24 -28.92 -3.65 -43.66
N GLY A 25 -30.20 -3.62 -44.02
CA GLY A 25 -31.30 -3.70 -43.06
C GLY A 25 -31.30 -5.01 -42.25
N VAL A 26 -30.93 -6.13 -42.88
CA VAL A 26 -30.86 -7.44 -42.21
C VAL A 26 -29.55 -7.62 -41.44
N LEU A 27 -28.42 -7.11 -41.95
CA LEU A 27 -27.11 -7.31 -41.34
C LEU A 27 -26.78 -6.31 -40.22
N ALA A 28 -27.36 -5.11 -40.23
CA ALA A 28 -27.05 -4.08 -39.25
C ALA A 28 -27.28 -4.53 -37.79
N PRO A 29 -28.40 -5.19 -37.42
CA PRO A 29 -28.60 -5.67 -36.05
C PRO A 29 -27.52 -6.68 -35.61
N VAL A 30 -27.11 -7.58 -36.51
CA VAL A 30 -26.07 -8.59 -36.23
C VAL A 30 -24.71 -7.93 -36.04
N PHE A 31 -24.37 -6.96 -36.89
CA PHE A 31 -23.13 -6.21 -36.76
C PHE A 31 -23.09 -5.40 -35.45
N MET A 32 -24.21 -4.78 -35.06
CA MET A 32 -24.30 -4.03 -33.81
C MET A 32 -24.15 -4.93 -32.58
N GLN A 33 -24.75 -6.13 -32.59
CA GLN A 33 -24.56 -7.11 -31.52
C GLN A 33 -23.11 -7.61 -31.45
N ALA A 34 -22.49 -7.89 -32.60
CA ALA A 34 -21.09 -8.32 -32.65
C ALA A 34 -20.13 -7.22 -32.17
N LEU A 35 -20.39 -5.96 -32.54
CA LEU A 35 -19.63 -4.81 -32.06
C LEU A 35 -19.77 -4.67 -30.54
N HIS A 36 -20.98 -4.74 -30.00
CA HIS A 36 -21.23 -4.66 -28.57
C HIS A 36 -20.48 -5.75 -27.79
N ALA A 37 -20.59 -7.01 -28.21
CA ALA A 37 -19.88 -8.12 -27.58
C ALA A 37 -18.35 -7.95 -27.63
N SER A 38 -17.82 -7.42 -28.74
CA SER A 38 -16.40 -7.11 -28.86
C SER A 38 -15.98 -5.99 -27.90
N GLN A 39 -16.83 -4.98 -27.71
CA GLN A 39 -16.58 -3.88 -26.78
C GLN A 39 -16.63 -4.35 -25.32
N GLU A 40 -17.61 -5.17 -24.95
CA GLU A 40 -17.70 -5.79 -23.62
C GLU A 40 -16.47 -6.63 -23.30
N THR A 41 -16.03 -7.47 -24.24
CA THR A 41 -14.82 -8.30 -24.07
C THR A 41 -13.57 -7.43 -23.89
N ALA A 42 -13.46 -6.35 -24.66
CA ALA A 42 -12.36 -5.39 -24.52
C ALA A 42 -12.42 -4.65 -23.17
N THR A 43 -13.62 -4.29 -22.70
CA THR A 43 -13.83 -3.69 -21.38
C THR A 43 -13.41 -4.66 -20.28
N GLU A 44 -13.81 -5.93 -20.32
CA GLU A 44 -13.45 -6.92 -19.31
C GLU A 44 -11.94 -7.07 -19.18
N ALA A 45 -11.24 -7.23 -20.31
CA ALA A 45 -9.79 -7.32 -20.32
C ALA A 45 -9.13 -6.06 -19.71
N ARG A 46 -9.60 -4.87 -20.09
CA ARG A 46 -9.07 -3.61 -19.54
C ARG A 46 -9.36 -3.43 -18.06
N MET A 47 -10.53 -3.84 -17.58
CA MET A 47 -10.87 -3.77 -16.15
C MET A 47 -10.00 -4.70 -15.32
N GLN A 48 -9.70 -5.91 -15.82
CA GLN A 48 -8.76 -6.82 -15.18
C GLN A 48 -7.33 -6.26 -15.15
N GLU A 49 -6.87 -5.67 -16.25
CA GLU A 49 -5.57 -4.98 -16.33
C GLU A 49 -5.50 -3.79 -15.37
N LEU A 50 -6.58 -3.00 -15.28
CA LEU A 50 -6.70 -1.86 -14.38
C LEU A 50 -6.69 -2.30 -12.91
N ALA A 51 -7.43 -3.34 -12.55
CA ALA A 51 -7.42 -3.90 -11.19
C ALA A 51 -6.03 -4.43 -10.81
N LYS A 52 -5.38 -5.19 -11.71
CA LYS A 52 -4.03 -5.72 -11.50
C LYS A 52 -3.00 -4.60 -11.38
N GLY A 53 -3.05 -3.61 -12.27
CA GLY A 53 -2.18 -2.44 -12.26
C GLY A 53 -2.33 -1.65 -10.97
N THR A 54 -3.57 -1.39 -10.56
CA THR A 54 -3.89 -0.67 -9.32
C THR A 54 -3.38 -1.43 -8.11
N LYS A 55 -3.64 -2.74 -8.01
CA LYS A 55 -3.12 -3.58 -6.92
C LYS A 55 -1.60 -3.52 -6.83
N THR A 56 -0.91 -3.56 -7.97
CA THR A 56 0.56 -3.55 -8.03
C THR A 56 1.13 -2.18 -7.67
N ALA A 57 0.55 -1.09 -8.21
CA ALA A 57 0.95 0.27 -7.89
C ALA A 57 0.67 0.60 -6.41
N TYR A 58 -0.49 0.21 -5.90
CA TYR A 58 -0.83 0.34 -4.48
C TYR A 58 0.19 -0.41 -3.64
N ALA A 59 0.36 -1.72 -3.81
CA ALA A 59 1.29 -2.49 -2.97
C ALA A 59 2.72 -1.95 -2.97
N LYS A 60 3.17 -1.35 -4.09
CA LYS A 60 4.48 -0.70 -4.19
C LYS A 60 4.56 0.59 -3.39
N ASP A 61 3.52 1.43 -3.48
CA ASP A 61 3.49 2.78 -2.91
C ASP A 61 2.60 2.84 -1.64
N ALA A 62 2.29 1.69 -1.04
CA ALA A 62 1.37 1.49 0.08
C ALA A 62 1.62 2.43 1.27
N MET A 63 2.90 2.61 1.63
CA MET A 63 3.29 3.54 2.68
C MET A 63 2.87 4.98 2.38
N VAL A 64 2.88 5.41 1.13
CA VAL A 64 2.39 6.74 0.75
C VAL A 64 0.87 6.77 0.76
N VAL A 65 0.26 5.77 0.12
CA VAL A 65 -1.18 5.69 -0.08
C VAL A 65 -1.92 5.85 1.25
N ASP A 66 -1.55 5.05 2.25
CA ASP A 66 -2.26 4.94 3.54
C ASP A 66 -1.64 5.79 4.66
N THR A 67 -0.94 6.86 4.27
CA THR A 67 -0.33 7.84 5.17
C THR A 67 -0.79 9.27 4.88
N THR A 68 -1.25 9.51 3.64
CA THR A 68 -1.57 10.86 3.19
C THR A 68 -2.86 11.42 3.79
N GLY A 69 -3.68 10.59 4.44
CA GLY A 69 -5.02 10.97 4.94
C GLY A 69 -5.94 11.46 3.81
N ALA A 70 -5.70 11.00 2.58
CA ALA A 70 -6.35 11.50 1.38
C ALA A 70 -7.74 10.86 1.20
N ASN A 71 -8.73 11.34 1.94
CA ASN A 71 -10.08 10.78 1.86
C ASN A 71 -10.71 10.99 0.47
N GLY A 72 -11.04 9.89 -0.20
CA GLY A 72 -11.59 9.91 -1.56
C GLY A 72 -10.56 9.98 -2.69
N ALA A 73 -9.26 9.84 -2.38
CA ALA A 73 -8.20 9.83 -3.37
C ALA A 73 -7.11 8.81 -3.03
N LEU A 74 -6.67 8.07 -4.04
CA LEU A 74 -5.55 7.14 -3.92
C LEU A 74 -4.28 7.86 -4.36
N VAL A 75 -3.36 8.15 -3.45
CA VAL A 75 -2.17 8.97 -3.70
C VAL A 75 -0.91 8.11 -3.76
N PHE A 76 -0.24 8.07 -4.91
CA PHE A 76 0.95 7.23 -5.13
C PHE A 76 2.28 7.95 -4.86
N THR A 77 2.25 9.26 -4.63
CA THR A 77 3.46 10.07 -4.39
C THR A 77 3.24 11.03 -3.23
N ALA A 78 4.21 11.15 -2.32
CA ALA A 78 4.12 12.02 -1.13
C ALA A 78 3.85 13.50 -1.47
N GLY A 79 4.23 13.97 -2.66
CA GLY A 79 3.92 15.32 -3.16
C GLY A 79 2.54 15.47 -3.81
N HIS A 80 1.69 14.44 -3.74
CA HIS A 80 0.36 14.39 -4.36
C HIS A 80 0.37 14.68 -5.87
N SER A 81 1.48 14.42 -6.57
CA SER A 81 1.58 14.63 -8.02
C SER A 81 0.92 13.52 -8.83
N GLN A 82 0.75 12.33 -8.24
CA GLN A 82 0.06 11.19 -8.82
C GLN A 82 -1.07 10.72 -7.90
N TRP A 83 -2.32 10.92 -8.34
CA TRP A 83 -3.52 10.51 -7.61
C TRP A 83 -4.68 10.13 -8.56
N ILE A 84 -5.57 9.27 -8.07
CA ILE A 84 -6.88 9.01 -8.68
C ILE A 84 -8.02 9.23 -7.67
N GLY A 85 -9.25 9.44 -8.13
CA GLY A 85 -10.42 9.64 -7.27
C GLY A 85 -11.03 11.04 -7.45
N ASN A 86 -11.81 11.52 -6.47
CA ASN A 86 -12.50 12.81 -6.54
C ASN A 86 -11.63 14.01 -6.09
N GLY A 87 -10.31 13.82 -6.07
CA GLY A 87 -9.33 14.78 -5.60
C GLY A 87 -9.38 14.96 -4.08
N LEU A 88 -8.47 15.79 -3.54
CA LEU A 88 -8.37 16.12 -2.11
C LEU A 88 -9.51 17.03 -1.60
N ASN A 89 -10.56 17.24 -2.39
CA ASN A 89 -11.59 18.23 -2.11
C ASN A 89 -12.90 17.55 -1.66
N GLY A 90 -13.07 17.40 -0.35
CA GLY A 90 -14.40 17.44 0.26
C GLY A 90 -15.03 16.12 0.71
N ILE A 91 -14.29 15.02 0.81
CA ILE A 91 -14.68 13.95 1.75
C ILE A 91 -14.22 14.39 3.14
N ASN A 92 -15.01 14.11 4.18
CA ASN A 92 -14.63 14.34 5.58
C ASN A 92 -13.16 13.97 5.78
N THR A 93 -12.38 14.80 6.46
CA THR A 93 -10.97 14.54 6.76
C THR A 93 -10.75 13.39 7.75
N ASP A 94 -11.84 12.76 8.18
CA ASP A 94 -11.82 11.80 9.27
C ASP A 94 -11.74 10.39 8.70
N VAL A 95 -10.91 9.58 9.35
CA VAL A 95 -10.80 8.14 9.08
C VAL A 95 -12.14 7.47 9.42
N LEU A 96 -12.65 6.63 8.52
CA LEU A 96 -13.82 5.82 8.79
C LEU A 96 -13.43 4.66 9.73
N THR A 97 -13.78 4.80 11.00
CA THR A 97 -13.49 3.82 12.07
C THR A 97 -14.71 2.99 12.48
N ASP A 98 -15.92 3.45 12.15
CA ASP A 98 -17.19 2.75 12.35
C ASP A 98 -18.26 3.35 11.41
N GLY A 99 -19.22 2.53 10.97
CA GLY A 99 -20.37 2.94 10.20
C GLY A 99 -20.24 2.72 8.70
N THR A 100 -20.86 3.59 7.91
CA THR A 100 -20.99 3.41 6.47
C THR A 100 -20.99 4.75 5.72
N GLU A 101 -20.29 4.80 4.59
CA GLU A 101 -20.19 5.98 3.74
C GLU A 101 -20.39 5.63 2.26
N THR A 102 -21.06 6.52 1.51
CA THR A 102 -21.21 6.37 0.06
C THR A 102 -20.18 7.24 -0.66
N VAL A 103 -19.40 6.62 -1.54
CA VAL A 103 -18.32 7.27 -2.26
C VAL A 103 -18.84 8.03 -3.48
N THR A 104 -18.32 9.24 -3.65
CA THR A 104 -18.53 10.02 -4.88
C THR A 104 -17.48 9.61 -5.92
N PRO A 105 -17.87 9.14 -7.12
CA PRO A 105 -16.92 8.79 -8.15
C PRO A 105 -16.40 10.03 -8.86
N ALA A 106 -15.24 9.84 -9.47
CA ALA A 106 -14.69 10.73 -10.45
C ALA A 106 -14.54 10.03 -11.80
N ARG A 107 -14.42 10.82 -12.86
CA ARG A 107 -14.07 10.28 -14.18
C ARG A 107 -12.55 10.26 -14.33
N ALA A 108 -12.05 9.20 -14.98
CA ALA A 108 -10.64 9.09 -15.31
C ALA A 108 -10.11 10.26 -16.15
N PHE A 109 -10.95 10.82 -17.03
CA PHE A 109 -10.71 12.07 -17.77
C PHE A 109 -12.05 12.69 -18.23
N THR A 110 -12.03 13.97 -18.62
CA THR A 110 -13.18 14.64 -19.24
C THR A 110 -13.43 14.10 -20.65
N PRO A 111 -14.65 13.65 -21.00
CA PRO A 111 -14.96 13.18 -22.35
C PRO A 111 -14.52 14.15 -23.46
N GLY A 112 -13.83 13.62 -24.47
CA GLY A 112 -13.24 14.43 -25.56
C GLY A 112 -11.95 15.18 -25.20
N GLN A 113 -11.45 15.03 -23.97
CA GLN A 113 -10.23 15.68 -23.48
C GLN A 113 -9.28 14.67 -22.82
N PRO A 114 -8.70 13.71 -23.57
CA PRO A 114 -7.84 12.66 -23.00
C PRO A 114 -6.61 13.20 -22.26
N GLN A 115 -6.15 14.42 -22.57
CA GLN A 115 -5.07 15.09 -21.85
C GLN A 115 -5.42 15.47 -20.39
N SER A 116 -6.70 15.42 -20.02
CA SER A 116 -7.18 15.68 -18.65
C SER A 116 -7.18 14.44 -17.76
N ILE A 117 -6.49 13.38 -18.19
CA ILE A 117 -6.37 12.13 -17.43
C ILE A 117 -5.83 12.38 -16.02
N GLN A 118 -6.47 11.75 -15.03
CA GLN A 118 -6.02 11.82 -13.65
C GLN A 118 -4.59 11.28 -13.54
N PRO A 119 -3.70 11.99 -12.83
CA PRO A 119 -2.27 11.69 -12.89
C PRO A 119 -1.89 10.35 -12.24
N GLY A 120 -2.73 9.77 -11.38
CA GLY A 120 -2.50 8.45 -10.81
C GLY A 120 -2.61 7.31 -11.83
N PHE A 121 -3.27 7.51 -12.98
CA PHE A 121 -3.24 6.52 -14.07
C PHE A 121 -1.84 6.31 -14.64
N TYR A 122 -0.90 7.24 -14.49
CA TYR A 122 0.49 7.03 -14.89
C TYR A 122 1.21 6.02 -13.98
N ALA A 123 0.94 6.05 -12.67
CA ALA A 123 1.47 5.05 -11.73
C ALA A 123 0.89 3.67 -12.03
N ILE A 124 -0.43 3.59 -12.20
CA ILE A 124 -1.14 2.34 -12.51
C ILE A 124 -0.69 1.75 -13.85
N ALA A 125 -0.53 2.59 -14.87
CA ALA A 125 -0.05 2.19 -16.19
C ALA A 125 1.38 1.65 -16.16
N GLY A 126 2.28 2.31 -15.42
CA GLY A 126 3.65 1.83 -15.21
C GLY A 126 3.69 0.45 -14.55
N ALA A 127 2.80 0.18 -13.60
CA ALA A 127 2.70 -1.11 -12.93
C ALA A 127 2.03 -2.19 -13.79
N ALA A 128 1.07 -1.82 -14.65
CA ALA A 128 0.39 -2.75 -15.56
C ALA A 128 1.20 -3.08 -16.83
N GLY A 129 2.17 -2.23 -17.21
CA GLY A 129 2.86 -2.32 -18.50
C GLY A 129 2.02 -1.85 -19.69
N ASN A 130 1.11 -0.91 -19.46
CA ASN A 130 0.15 -0.40 -20.45
C ASN A 130 0.26 1.13 -20.59
N SER A 131 -0.51 1.73 -21.51
CA SER A 131 -0.64 3.19 -21.57
C SER A 131 -1.70 3.71 -20.59
N PRO A 132 -1.52 4.91 -20.00
CA PRO A 132 -2.51 5.52 -19.11
C PRO A 132 -3.89 5.65 -19.74
N LEU A 133 -3.94 6.09 -21.00
CA LEU A 133 -5.20 6.28 -21.72
C LEU A 133 -5.92 4.94 -21.98
N HIS A 134 -5.17 3.87 -22.27
CA HIS A 134 -5.75 2.53 -22.45
C HIS A 134 -6.44 2.03 -21.18
N LEU A 135 -5.85 2.26 -20.01
CA LEU A 135 -6.45 1.88 -18.73
C LEU A 135 -7.55 2.82 -18.26
N ALA A 136 -7.50 4.09 -18.66
CA ALA A 136 -8.51 5.09 -18.34
C ALA A 136 -9.77 5.00 -19.22
N THR A 137 -9.75 4.19 -20.28
CA THR A 137 -10.83 4.09 -21.27
C THR A 137 -11.35 2.66 -21.36
N ASP A 138 -12.66 2.46 -21.36
CA ASP A 138 -13.27 1.14 -21.59
C ASP A 138 -13.35 0.75 -23.07
N GLY A 139 -13.84 -0.46 -23.35
CA GLY A 139 -14.02 -0.98 -24.70
C GLY A 139 -14.97 -0.17 -25.58
N PHE A 140 -15.85 0.64 -24.98
CA PHE A 140 -16.76 1.56 -25.68
C PHE A 140 -16.12 2.92 -25.98
N GLY A 141 -14.86 3.13 -25.60
CA GLY A 141 -14.17 4.39 -25.78
C GLY A 141 -14.58 5.46 -24.76
N GLN A 142 -15.23 5.06 -23.67
CA GLN A 142 -15.67 5.96 -22.61
C GLN A 142 -14.66 6.00 -21.46
N PRO A 143 -14.50 7.14 -20.76
CA PRO A 143 -13.70 7.18 -19.56
C PRO A 143 -14.30 6.28 -18.49
N VAL A 144 -13.45 5.49 -17.82
CA VAL A 144 -13.87 4.72 -16.64
C VAL A 144 -14.22 5.64 -15.48
N TRP A 145 -15.19 5.25 -14.68
CA TRP A 145 -15.50 5.90 -13.41
C TRP A 145 -14.68 5.25 -12.30
N VAL A 146 -14.11 6.09 -11.45
CA VAL A 146 -13.22 5.72 -10.35
C VAL A 146 -13.88 6.10 -9.03
N TYR A 147 -13.98 5.14 -8.14
CA TYR A 147 -14.47 5.30 -6.77
C TYR A 147 -13.29 4.98 -5.86
N VAL A 148 -12.93 5.90 -4.97
CA VAL A 148 -11.93 5.65 -3.93
C VAL A 148 -12.58 5.93 -2.60
N SER A 149 -12.47 4.99 -1.66
CA SER A 149 -13.02 5.16 -0.32
C SER A 149 -12.38 6.33 0.44
N PRO A 150 -13.01 6.82 1.52
CA PRO A 150 -12.23 7.44 2.60
C PRO A 150 -11.14 6.48 3.11
N GLU A 151 -10.17 7.00 3.85
CA GLU A 151 -9.25 6.16 4.63
C GLU A 151 -10.09 5.40 5.66
N MET A 152 -9.94 4.08 5.68
CA MET A 152 -10.65 3.19 6.59
C MET A 152 -9.66 2.58 7.57
N GLU A 153 -10.08 2.45 8.83
CA GLU A 153 -9.29 1.74 9.86
C GLU A 153 -9.90 0.36 10.11
N ALA A 154 -9.05 -0.66 10.01
CA ALA A 154 -9.32 -2.00 10.50
C ALA A 154 -8.32 -2.37 11.60
N GLN A 155 -8.52 -3.53 12.22
CA GLN A 155 -7.57 -4.11 13.17
C GLN A 155 -6.90 -5.33 12.55
N TYR A 156 -5.58 -5.44 12.69
CA TYR A 156 -4.81 -6.59 12.26
C TYR A 156 -3.82 -6.98 13.36
N ASP A 157 -4.05 -8.14 13.98
CA ASP A 157 -3.19 -8.67 15.05
C ASP A 157 -2.94 -7.67 16.20
N GLY A 158 -3.98 -6.90 16.55
CA GLY A 158 -3.92 -5.88 17.61
C GLY A 158 -3.33 -4.53 17.18
N TYR A 159 -2.93 -4.38 15.92
CA TYR A 159 -2.48 -3.11 15.35
C TYR A 159 -3.57 -2.46 14.49
N PRO A 160 -3.72 -1.13 14.52
CA PRO A 160 -4.52 -0.44 13.53
C PRO A 160 -3.91 -0.62 12.14
N LEU A 161 -4.77 -0.82 11.15
CA LEU A 161 -4.44 -0.99 9.74
C LEU A 161 -5.28 0.00 8.95
N TYR A 162 -4.61 0.93 8.27
CA TYR A 162 -5.22 1.96 7.44
C TYR A 162 -5.20 1.54 5.98
N PHE A 163 -6.30 1.75 5.24
CA PHE A 163 -6.39 1.35 3.85
C PHE A 163 -7.45 2.13 3.06
N HIS A 164 -7.33 2.10 1.73
CA HIS A 164 -8.37 2.55 0.79
C HIS A 164 -8.87 1.42 -0.11
N ASP A 165 -10.18 1.34 -0.32
CA ASP A 165 -10.77 0.49 -1.34
C ASP A 165 -11.03 1.28 -2.62
N VAL A 166 -10.78 0.65 -3.77
CA VAL A 166 -10.91 1.28 -5.09
C VAL A 166 -11.87 0.48 -5.95
N GLY A 167 -12.93 1.15 -6.41
CA GLY A 167 -13.87 0.61 -7.39
C GLY A 167 -13.69 1.27 -8.75
N PHE A 168 -13.80 0.49 -9.82
CA PHE A 168 -13.92 1.00 -11.17
C PHE A 168 -15.22 0.52 -11.81
N LEU A 169 -15.85 1.40 -12.57
CA LEU A 169 -17.08 1.14 -13.31
C LEU A 169 -16.92 1.59 -14.76
N SER A 170 -17.23 0.68 -15.68
CA SER A 170 -17.42 0.98 -17.10
C SER A 170 -18.89 1.24 -17.41
N THR A 171 -19.12 2.12 -18.38
CA THR A 171 -20.45 2.45 -18.87
C THR A 171 -20.44 2.47 -20.39
N ASN A 172 -21.45 1.89 -21.05
CA ASN A 172 -21.60 1.89 -22.52
C ASN A 172 -21.94 3.25 -23.15
N GLY A 173 -21.67 4.35 -22.43
CA GLY A 173 -21.93 5.72 -22.84
C GLY A 173 -23.10 6.33 -22.08
N LEU A 174 -22.80 7.17 -21.10
CA LEU A 174 -23.82 7.96 -20.43
C LEU A 174 -24.15 9.22 -21.25
N PRO A 175 -25.43 9.63 -21.33
CA PRO A 175 -25.78 10.92 -21.88
C PRO A 175 -25.02 12.05 -21.16
N ALA A 176 -24.73 13.14 -21.89
CA ALA A 176 -24.04 14.27 -21.31
C ALA A 176 -24.77 14.80 -20.06
N GLY A 177 -24.04 14.94 -18.95
CA GLY A 177 -24.59 15.43 -17.68
C GLY A 177 -25.20 14.35 -16.76
N ILE A 178 -25.24 13.09 -17.19
CA ILE A 178 -25.66 11.96 -16.35
C ILE A 178 -24.44 11.33 -15.66
N THR A 179 -24.56 11.06 -14.36
CA THR A 179 -23.57 10.32 -13.58
C THR A 179 -24.12 8.95 -13.19
N PRO A 180 -23.28 7.94 -12.91
CA PRO A 180 -23.74 6.65 -12.41
C PRO A 180 -24.66 6.78 -11.18
N GLN A 181 -24.37 7.72 -10.26
CA GLN A 181 -25.19 7.90 -9.07
C GLN A 181 -26.59 8.43 -9.38
N SER A 182 -26.74 9.28 -10.40
CA SER A 182 -28.07 9.73 -10.85
C SER A 182 -28.93 8.58 -11.40
N GLN A 183 -28.33 7.41 -11.63
CA GLN A 183 -28.99 6.20 -12.11
C GLN A 183 -29.13 5.12 -11.01
N GLY A 184 -28.78 5.48 -9.78
CA GLY A 184 -28.87 4.61 -8.62
C GLY A 184 -27.64 3.74 -8.37
N VAL A 185 -26.51 3.98 -9.06
CA VAL A 185 -25.25 3.29 -8.74
C VAL A 185 -24.67 3.87 -7.45
N THR A 186 -24.43 3.02 -6.47
CA THR A 186 -23.71 3.38 -5.25
C THR A 186 -22.46 2.53 -5.10
N TYR A 187 -21.43 3.12 -4.50
CA TYR A 187 -20.28 2.40 -3.97
C TYR A 187 -20.20 2.75 -2.50
N THR A 188 -20.50 1.77 -1.66
CA THR A 188 -20.75 1.98 -0.24
C THR A 188 -19.70 1.25 0.56
N CYS A 189 -18.98 1.99 1.39
CA CYS A 189 -17.91 1.50 2.25
C CYS A 189 -18.42 1.35 3.68
N THR A 190 -18.10 0.23 4.30
CA THR A 190 -18.52 -0.11 5.66
C THR A 190 -17.31 -0.52 6.48
N VAL A 191 -17.25 -0.01 7.71
CA VAL A 191 -16.33 -0.43 8.75
C VAL A 191 -17.19 -0.80 9.95
N ASP A 192 -17.18 -2.07 10.32
CA ASP A 192 -17.87 -2.60 11.48
C ASP A 192 -16.89 -3.48 12.27
N PRO A 193 -16.16 -2.88 13.24
CA PRO A 193 -15.18 -3.61 14.03
C PRO A 193 -15.80 -4.70 14.91
N ALA A 194 -17.10 -4.61 15.22
CA ALA A 194 -17.78 -5.61 16.04
C ALA A 194 -18.04 -6.90 15.27
N ASN A 195 -18.17 -6.82 13.95
CA ASN A 195 -18.48 -7.97 13.07
C ASN A 195 -17.35 -8.33 12.10
N ASP A 196 -16.16 -7.72 12.22
CA ASP A 196 -15.01 -7.95 11.33
C ASP A 196 -15.37 -7.68 9.85
N GLN A 197 -16.17 -6.63 9.60
CA GLN A 197 -16.58 -6.23 8.25
C GLN A 197 -15.91 -4.94 7.84
N TYR A 198 -15.06 -5.02 6.82
CA TYR A 198 -14.28 -3.91 6.31
C TYR A 198 -14.29 -3.93 4.78
N GLY A 199 -14.51 -2.79 4.16
CA GLY A 199 -14.39 -2.60 2.72
C GLY A 199 -15.64 -2.03 2.07
N CYS A 200 -15.65 -1.99 0.75
CA CYS A 200 -16.73 -1.38 -0.01
C CYS A 200 -17.44 -2.37 -0.94
N ALA A 201 -18.64 -2.02 -1.37
CA ALA A 201 -19.41 -2.81 -2.34
C ALA A 201 -20.17 -1.91 -3.33
N PHE A 202 -20.32 -2.40 -4.55
CA PHE A 202 -21.16 -1.77 -5.58
C PHE A 202 -22.62 -2.23 -5.46
N ASP A 203 -23.55 -1.28 -5.48
CA ASP A 203 -24.91 -1.51 -5.95
C ASP A 203 -25.05 -0.83 -7.32
N LEU A 204 -25.42 -1.60 -8.35
CA LEU A 204 -25.58 -1.09 -9.72
C LEU A 204 -26.99 -0.56 -10.01
N GLY A 205 -27.88 -0.59 -9.02
CA GLY A 205 -29.25 -0.12 -9.12
C GLY A 205 -30.04 -0.87 -10.20
N THR A 206 -30.99 -0.16 -10.80
CA THR A 206 -31.95 -0.75 -11.76
C THR A 206 -31.43 -0.83 -13.20
N GLN A 207 -30.29 -0.20 -13.51
CA GLN A 207 -29.73 -0.11 -14.86
C GLN A 207 -28.58 -1.11 -15.11
N LYS A 208 -28.40 -2.09 -14.22
CA LYS A 208 -27.42 -3.17 -14.37
C LYS A 208 -27.60 -3.90 -15.71
N GLY A 209 -26.54 -3.95 -16.52
CA GLY A 209 -26.54 -4.61 -17.84
C GLY A 209 -27.22 -3.82 -18.96
N ALA A 210 -27.76 -2.63 -18.68
CA ALA A 210 -28.30 -1.72 -19.70
C ALA A 210 -27.39 -0.52 -19.95
N GLN A 211 -26.83 0.09 -18.90
CA GLN A 211 -25.91 1.24 -18.98
C GLN A 211 -24.62 1.07 -18.18
N HIS A 212 -24.57 0.02 -17.36
CA HIS A 212 -23.46 -0.35 -16.52
C HIS A 212 -23.05 -1.76 -16.89
N ASP A 213 -21.89 -1.88 -17.55
CA ASP A 213 -21.50 -3.14 -18.17
C ASP A 213 -20.69 -3.98 -17.19
N LEU A 214 -19.65 -3.37 -16.60
CA LEU A 214 -18.67 -4.08 -15.78
C LEU A 214 -18.14 -3.24 -14.63
N VAL A 215 -17.94 -3.89 -13.49
CA VAL A 215 -17.25 -3.36 -12.32
C VAL A 215 -16.06 -4.21 -11.97
N THR A 216 -15.03 -3.57 -11.41
CA THR A 216 -13.95 -4.27 -10.73
C THR A 216 -13.58 -3.50 -9.47
N GLN A 217 -13.06 -4.21 -8.48
CA GLN A 217 -12.69 -3.64 -7.19
C GLN A 217 -11.31 -4.14 -6.78
N VAL A 218 -10.54 -3.26 -6.17
CA VAL A 218 -9.28 -3.55 -5.51
C VAL A 218 -9.46 -3.25 -4.04
N SER A 219 -9.33 -4.28 -3.21
CA SER A 219 -9.38 -4.12 -1.76
C SER A 219 -8.01 -3.68 -1.24
N GLY A 220 -7.97 -2.50 -0.62
CA GLY A 220 -6.77 -2.03 0.09
C GLY A 220 -6.50 -2.88 1.32
N TYR A 221 -7.55 -3.28 2.05
CA TYR A 221 -7.42 -4.16 3.20
C TYR A 221 -6.67 -5.45 2.86
N ALA A 222 -7.02 -6.11 1.75
CA ALA A 222 -6.34 -7.34 1.34
C ALA A 222 -4.86 -7.13 0.98
N ILE A 223 -4.49 -5.92 0.52
CA ILE A 223 -3.10 -5.55 0.22
C ILE A 223 -2.36 -5.30 1.54
N GLU A 224 -2.85 -4.40 2.37
CA GLU A 224 -2.22 -4.04 3.64
C GLU A 224 -2.15 -5.22 4.60
N ALA A 225 -3.21 -6.02 4.74
CA ALA A 225 -3.20 -7.22 5.59
C ALA A 225 -2.13 -8.22 5.14
N HIS A 226 -1.86 -8.31 3.83
CA HIS A 226 -0.75 -9.11 3.31
C HIS A 226 0.61 -8.52 3.69
N LEU A 227 0.78 -7.20 3.58
CA LEU A 227 2.02 -6.50 3.94
C LEU A 227 2.31 -6.61 5.44
N TYR A 228 1.31 -6.38 6.30
CA TYR A 228 1.39 -6.60 7.75
C TYR A 228 1.82 -8.03 8.06
N LYS A 229 1.13 -9.03 7.50
CA LYS A 229 1.46 -10.44 7.70
C LYS A 229 2.92 -10.76 7.37
N VAL A 230 3.38 -10.32 6.20
CA VAL A 230 4.75 -10.57 5.74
C VAL A 230 5.76 -9.85 6.64
N THR A 231 5.47 -8.62 7.06
CA THR A 231 6.32 -7.86 7.97
C THR A 231 6.43 -8.53 9.34
N LEU A 232 5.31 -8.86 9.98
CA LEU A 232 5.29 -9.52 11.29
C LEU A 232 6.02 -10.88 11.25
N GLN A 233 5.79 -11.67 10.20
CA GLN A 233 6.51 -12.94 10.02
C GLN A 233 8.03 -12.76 9.87
N ARG A 234 8.48 -11.68 9.23
CA ARG A 234 9.91 -11.36 9.12
C ARG A 234 10.46 -10.87 10.47
N MET A 235 9.74 -9.98 11.16
CA MET A 235 10.10 -9.50 12.50
C MET A 235 10.29 -10.67 13.48
N HIS A 236 9.34 -11.59 13.55
CA HIS A 236 9.44 -12.79 14.39
C HIS A 236 10.66 -13.65 14.09
N LYS A 237 11.05 -13.79 12.81
CA LYS A 237 12.27 -14.52 12.44
C LYS A 237 13.53 -13.80 12.89
N VAL A 238 13.57 -12.47 12.76
CA VAL A 238 14.69 -11.64 13.21
C VAL A 238 14.79 -11.68 14.74
N ALA A 239 13.67 -11.53 15.45
CA ALA A 239 13.60 -11.64 16.90
C ALA A 239 14.08 -13.00 17.41
N GLN A 240 13.67 -14.10 16.76
CA GLN A 240 14.14 -15.45 17.08
C GLN A 240 15.65 -15.63 16.84
N ALA A 241 16.18 -15.11 15.74
CA ALA A 241 17.61 -15.13 15.46
C ALA A 241 18.39 -14.33 16.51
N TYR A 242 17.86 -13.17 16.92
CA TYR A 242 18.50 -12.32 17.91
C TYR A 242 18.46 -12.91 19.33
N SER A 243 17.35 -13.54 19.72
CA SER A 243 17.26 -14.32 20.97
C SER A 243 18.27 -15.49 20.98
N SER A 244 18.47 -16.14 19.83
CA SER A 244 19.47 -17.21 19.67
C SER A 244 20.89 -16.68 19.75
N TYR A 245 21.15 -15.49 19.19
CA TYR A 245 22.43 -14.78 19.33
C TYR A 245 22.74 -14.51 20.81
N PHE A 246 21.81 -13.89 21.56
CA PHE A 246 21.98 -13.66 23.00
C PHE A 246 22.33 -14.94 23.75
N THR A 247 21.54 -16.00 23.52
CA THR A 247 21.73 -17.28 24.21
C THR A 247 23.10 -17.89 23.89
N THR A 248 23.55 -17.76 22.65
CA THR A 248 24.87 -18.24 22.21
C THR A 248 25.99 -17.47 22.90
N GLN A 249 25.88 -16.15 22.98
CA GLN A 249 26.87 -15.31 23.66
C GLN A 249 26.94 -15.62 25.17
N TYR A 250 25.79 -15.77 25.83
CA TYR A 250 25.74 -16.19 27.23
C TYR A 250 26.42 -17.54 27.46
N LEU A 251 26.10 -18.56 26.63
CA LEU A 251 26.66 -19.90 26.77
C LEU A 251 28.16 -19.96 26.45
N ALA A 252 28.63 -19.10 25.54
CA ALA A 252 30.02 -18.97 25.15
C ALA A 252 30.87 -18.22 26.18
N ASN A 253 30.26 -17.35 27.00
CA ASN A 253 30.95 -16.67 28.09
C ASN A 253 31.32 -17.68 29.21
N PRO A 254 32.62 -17.95 29.49
CA PRO A 254 33.03 -18.92 30.50
C PRO A 254 32.59 -18.56 31.92
N GLY A 255 32.36 -17.27 32.18
CA GLY A 255 31.94 -16.73 33.47
C GLY A 255 30.43 -16.61 33.65
N ARG A 256 29.62 -16.93 32.62
CA ARG A 256 28.13 -16.98 32.63
C ARG A 256 27.49 -16.08 33.68
N ASN A 257 27.38 -14.80 33.40
CA ASN A 257 26.79 -13.83 34.32
C ASN A 257 25.43 -13.37 33.81
N ALA A 258 24.37 -13.55 34.61
CA ALA A 258 23.02 -13.10 34.24
C ALA A 258 22.85 -11.58 34.33
N ASP A 259 23.75 -10.89 35.04
CA ASP A 259 23.80 -9.44 35.12
C ASP A 259 24.50 -8.81 33.89
N ILE A 260 24.92 -9.60 32.89
CA ILE A 260 25.43 -9.08 31.62
C ILE A 260 24.32 -9.10 30.58
N ASP A 261 24.18 -8.01 29.84
CA ASP A 261 23.38 -7.94 28.62
C ASP A 261 24.22 -8.43 27.42
N TYR A 262 23.81 -9.56 26.86
CA TYR A 262 24.45 -10.20 25.71
C TYR A 262 23.80 -9.83 24.37
N PHE A 263 22.85 -8.89 24.34
CA PHE A 263 22.30 -8.39 23.08
C PHE A 263 23.29 -7.47 22.37
N ALA A 264 24.07 -6.70 23.13
CA ALA A 264 24.95 -5.69 22.56
C ALA A 264 26.20 -5.40 23.41
N SER A 265 27.12 -4.64 22.83
CA SER A 265 28.22 -3.99 23.54
C SER A 265 27.86 -2.55 23.90
N ALA A 266 28.42 -2.06 25.01
CA ALA A 266 28.38 -0.65 25.37
C ALA A 266 29.03 0.23 24.28
N ASP A 267 28.54 1.46 24.18
CA ASP A 267 29.09 2.53 23.37
C ASP A 267 29.86 3.55 24.24
N PRO A 268 30.63 4.49 23.65
CA PRO A 268 31.40 5.48 24.40
C PRO A 268 30.57 6.48 25.23
N ASN A 269 29.26 6.57 24.98
CA ASN A 269 28.33 7.47 25.64
C ASN A 269 27.58 6.80 26.80
N ASP A 270 27.74 5.49 26.98
CA ASP A 270 27.24 4.74 28.13
C ASP A 270 28.05 5.03 29.39
N GLY A 271 27.72 6.12 30.07
CA GLY A 271 28.31 6.46 31.37
C GLY A 271 27.78 5.65 32.55
N THR A 272 26.63 4.99 32.38
CA THR A 272 25.93 4.25 33.45
C THR A 272 26.09 2.76 33.21
N ASN A 273 26.56 2.01 34.21
CA ASN A 273 26.51 0.54 34.20
C ASN A 273 27.20 -0.14 32.99
N ALA A 274 28.15 0.55 32.33
CA ALA A 274 28.85 0.05 31.13
C ALA A 274 29.49 -1.34 31.32
N SER A 275 29.87 -1.71 32.55
CA SER A 275 30.45 -3.01 32.90
C SER A 275 29.50 -4.20 32.77
N TYR A 276 28.20 -3.95 32.65
CA TYR A 276 27.16 -4.97 32.51
C TYR A 276 26.75 -5.20 31.05
N TRP A 277 27.48 -4.64 30.08
CA TRP A 277 27.33 -4.97 28.67
C TRP A 277 28.34 -6.04 28.23
N ASP A 278 27.97 -6.84 27.24
CA ASP A 278 28.88 -7.84 26.68
C ASP A 278 29.94 -7.18 25.79
N THR A 279 31.14 -7.02 26.33
CA THR A 279 32.31 -6.49 25.60
C THR A 279 32.77 -7.37 24.43
N ALA A 280 32.31 -8.62 24.35
CA ALA A 280 32.60 -9.50 23.21
C ALA A 280 31.56 -9.40 22.09
N SER A 281 30.41 -8.75 22.34
CA SER A 281 29.40 -8.51 21.31
C SER A 281 29.95 -7.57 20.24
N VAL A 282 29.75 -7.96 18.98
CA VAL A 282 30.04 -7.09 17.82
C VAL A 282 28.84 -6.18 17.48
N ILE A 283 27.65 -6.53 17.96
CA ILE A 283 26.45 -5.70 17.83
C ILE A 283 26.57 -4.58 18.86
N THR A 284 26.60 -3.34 18.40
CA THR A 284 26.57 -2.15 19.26
C THR A 284 25.15 -1.87 19.75
N ASN A 285 24.98 -1.25 20.90
CA ASN A 285 23.65 -0.85 21.37
C ASN A 285 23.08 0.34 20.57
N SER A 286 21.77 0.53 20.67
CA SER A 286 21.07 1.73 20.18
C SER A 286 21.19 2.85 21.24
N GLY A 287 22.31 3.57 21.22
CA GLY A 287 22.72 4.51 22.27
C GLY A 287 23.34 5.85 21.79
N ASN A 288 23.46 6.76 22.76
CA ASN A 288 23.48 8.23 22.69
C ASN A 288 24.67 8.86 21.94
N GLY A 289 24.78 8.66 20.62
CA GLY A 289 25.74 9.35 19.75
C GLY A 289 26.27 8.53 18.58
N ASN A 290 25.93 7.24 18.50
CA ASN A 290 26.42 6.34 17.46
C ASN A 290 25.34 5.84 16.49
N GLY A 291 24.07 6.14 16.72
CA GLY A 291 22.99 5.89 15.78
C GLY A 291 22.29 7.19 15.43
N PRO A 292 21.93 7.45 14.17
CA PRO A 292 20.90 8.44 13.89
C PRO A 292 19.64 7.85 14.53
N GLY A 293 19.07 8.50 15.54
CA GLY A 293 17.74 8.10 16.02
C GLY A 293 16.79 8.25 14.84
N TRP A 294 16.53 7.16 14.11
CA TRP A 294 15.76 7.24 12.88
C TRP A 294 14.30 7.20 13.26
N ALA A 295 13.67 8.37 13.09
CA ALA A 295 12.27 8.62 13.36
C ALA A 295 11.33 7.72 12.57
N PHE A 296 11.76 7.30 11.38
CA PHE A 296 10.88 6.75 10.37
C PHE A 296 11.70 6.07 9.26
N PRO A 297 11.11 5.11 8.55
CA PRO A 297 11.69 4.64 7.31
C PRO A 297 11.49 5.61 6.15
N GLY A 298 12.57 5.93 5.44
CA GLY A 298 12.56 6.95 4.38
C GLY A 298 13.79 7.84 4.39
N GLN A 299 14.57 7.77 5.48
CA GLN A 299 15.98 8.13 5.41
C GLN A 299 16.72 6.89 4.93
N ASN A 300 16.88 6.85 3.61
CA ASN A 300 17.72 5.86 2.93
C ASN A 300 19.06 5.73 3.68
N PRO A 301 19.64 4.53 3.86
CA PRO A 301 21.05 4.38 4.28
C PRO A 301 22.00 5.23 3.42
N ASP A 302 21.58 5.54 2.18
CA ASP A 302 22.35 6.24 1.14
C ASP A 302 21.83 7.67 0.81
N GLY A 303 21.12 8.35 1.72
CA GLY A 303 20.99 9.82 1.66
C GLY A 303 19.91 10.45 0.77
N SER A 304 18.85 9.74 0.40
CA SER A 304 17.66 10.36 -0.21
C SER A 304 16.65 10.73 0.89
N THR A 305 16.54 12.03 1.20
CA THR A 305 15.58 12.60 2.16
C THR A 305 14.15 12.50 1.64
N VAL A 306 13.44 11.42 1.94
CA VAL A 306 11.97 11.48 1.98
C VAL A 306 11.58 11.68 3.44
N SER A 307 11.46 12.95 3.84
CA SER A 307 10.95 13.31 5.16
C SER A 307 9.45 13.06 5.19
N TYR A 308 9.04 11.89 5.66
CA TYR A 308 7.68 11.70 6.15
C TYR A 308 7.60 12.40 7.51
N TYR A 309 7.13 13.66 7.53
CA TYR A 309 6.95 14.41 8.76
C TYR A 309 5.66 13.93 9.43
N TYR A 310 5.79 12.93 10.31
CA TYR A 310 4.80 12.71 11.36
C TYR A 310 5.09 13.69 12.49
N GLY A 311 4.02 14.21 13.10
CA GLY A 311 4.09 15.26 14.11
C GLY A 311 5.08 14.96 15.23
N SER A 312 5.45 15.99 15.98
CA SER A 312 6.54 16.08 16.98
C SER A 312 6.48 15.11 18.19
N GLY A 313 5.92 13.91 18.05
CA GLY A 313 6.01 12.84 19.02
C GLY A 313 7.46 12.42 19.21
N ALA A 314 7.84 12.14 20.45
CA ALA A 314 9.17 11.63 20.76
C ALA A 314 9.40 10.30 20.02
N LEU A 315 10.60 10.17 19.47
CA LEU A 315 10.96 9.08 18.56
C LEU A 315 11.59 7.94 19.35
N CYS A 316 11.42 6.71 18.86
CA CYS A 316 12.17 5.58 19.40
C CYS A 316 13.62 5.68 18.97
N ASP A 317 14.52 5.71 19.96
CA ASP A 317 15.95 5.66 19.71
C ASP A 317 16.32 4.22 19.37
N VAL A 318 16.23 3.91 18.07
CA VAL A 318 16.51 2.60 17.50
C VAL A 318 17.44 2.78 16.30
N GLN A 319 18.33 1.81 16.08
CA GLN A 319 19.25 1.82 14.94
C GLN A 319 18.70 0.94 13.81
N PRO A 320 18.96 1.25 12.52
CA PRO A 320 18.59 0.36 11.43
C PRO A 320 19.35 -0.96 11.56
N ALA A 321 18.72 -2.08 11.21
CA ALA A 321 19.35 -3.40 11.27
C ALA A 321 20.64 -3.51 10.42
N THR A 322 20.85 -2.64 9.44
CA THR A 322 22.06 -2.59 8.58
C THR A 322 23.10 -1.57 9.05
N TRP A 323 22.90 -0.96 10.22
CA TRP A 323 23.84 0.00 10.79
C TRP A 323 25.22 -0.62 11.04
N ASN A 324 26.23 0.26 11.18
CA ASN A 324 27.60 -0.09 11.53
C ASN A 324 28.15 -1.25 10.70
N ASN A 325 28.26 -1.04 9.38
CA ASN A 325 28.77 -2.04 8.42
C ASN A 325 28.02 -3.39 8.45
N ASN A 326 26.71 -3.38 8.71
CA ASN A 326 25.87 -4.57 8.80
C ASN A 326 26.25 -5.53 9.95
N ASP A 327 26.82 -5.02 11.05
CA ASP A 327 27.24 -5.87 12.18
C ASP A 327 26.07 -6.71 12.72
N PHE A 328 24.88 -6.13 12.88
CA PHE A 328 23.68 -6.86 13.30
C PHE A 328 23.28 -7.96 12.31
N VAL A 329 23.10 -7.62 11.02
CA VAL A 329 22.70 -8.58 9.98
C VAL A 329 23.74 -9.71 9.83
N THR A 330 25.02 -9.38 9.83
CA THR A 330 26.12 -10.34 9.67
C THR A 330 26.22 -11.29 10.86
N SER A 331 26.08 -10.77 12.08
CA SER A 331 26.16 -11.56 13.32
C SER A 331 25.02 -12.57 13.45
N LEU A 332 23.85 -12.24 12.93
CA LEU A 332 22.67 -13.10 12.94
C LEU A 332 22.58 -14.00 11.69
N GLY A 333 23.50 -13.86 10.73
CA GLY A 333 23.46 -14.60 9.46
C GLY A 333 22.24 -14.27 8.60
N LEU A 334 21.75 -13.03 8.68
CA LEU A 334 20.59 -12.54 7.95
C LEU A 334 21.00 -11.89 6.62
N SER A 335 20.01 -11.58 5.79
CA SER A 335 20.18 -10.73 4.60
C SER A 335 19.43 -9.41 4.77
N ASP A 336 19.78 -8.38 4.01
CA ASP A 336 19.06 -7.09 4.00
C ASP A 336 17.55 -7.28 3.73
N ALA A 337 17.20 -8.19 2.82
CA ALA A 337 15.82 -8.53 2.52
C ALA A 337 15.07 -9.18 3.71
N SER A 338 15.78 -9.86 4.62
CA SER A 338 15.22 -10.46 5.83
C SER A 338 14.89 -9.42 6.89
N VAL A 339 15.62 -8.30 6.91
CA VAL A 339 15.44 -7.17 7.84
C VAL A 339 14.72 -5.99 7.18
N THR A 340 14.06 -6.21 6.05
CA THR A 340 13.25 -5.22 5.35
C THR A 340 11.78 -5.61 5.44
N SER A 341 10.93 -4.67 5.84
CA SER A 341 9.47 -4.80 5.88
C SER A 341 8.89 -5.05 4.49
N ALA A 342 7.63 -5.46 4.44
CA ALA A 342 6.93 -5.63 3.17
C ALA A 342 6.72 -4.29 2.42
N TRP A 343 6.75 -3.17 3.14
CA TRP A 343 6.71 -1.81 2.58
C TRP A 343 8.08 -1.32 2.05
N GLY A 344 9.13 -2.14 2.12
CA GLY A 344 10.44 -1.80 1.56
C GLY A 344 11.37 -1.06 2.52
N PHE A 345 11.10 -1.13 3.82
CA PHE A 345 11.79 -0.36 4.84
C PHE A 345 12.54 -1.21 5.85
N LEU A 346 13.75 -0.79 6.23
CA LEU A 346 14.56 -1.52 7.21
C LEU A 346 13.90 -1.55 8.59
N PHE A 347 14.06 -2.65 9.30
CA PHE A 347 13.69 -2.78 10.70
C PHE A 347 14.61 -1.96 11.60
N GLY A 348 14.04 -1.43 12.67
CA GLY A 348 14.76 -0.85 13.79
C GLY A 348 15.15 -1.92 14.81
N VAL A 349 16.33 -1.79 15.39
CA VAL A 349 16.81 -2.60 16.51
C VAL A 349 16.89 -1.68 17.73
N GLY A 350 16.08 -1.99 18.75
CA GLY A 350 16.16 -1.36 20.06
C GLY A 350 16.82 -2.33 21.03
N ASN A 351 18.04 -2.01 21.45
CA ASN A 351 18.88 -2.83 22.31
C ASN A 351 19.79 -1.96 23.18
N GLY A 352 19.31 -0.79 23.62
CA GLY A 352 20.14 0.27 24.20
C GLY A 352 19.39 1.22 25.14
N PRO A 353 20.12 2.12 25.81
CA PRO A 353 19.64 2.92 26.95
C PRO A 353 18.41 3.81 26.70
N ASN A 354 18.09 4.06 25.44
CA ASN A 354 17.04 4.95 25.01
C ASN A 354 15.93 4.25 24.18
N SER A 355 16.07 2.97 23.84
CA SER A 355 14.98 2.22 23.18
C SER A 355 13.87 1.98 24.20
N GLY A 356 12.64 2.40 23.91
CA GLY A 356 11.47 2.12 24.76
C GLY A 356 11.35 2.94 26.06
N SER A 357 12.41 2.97 26.88
CA SER A 357 12.37 3.43 28.28
C SER A 357 12.38 4.95 28.46
N ALA A 358 12.86 5.71 27.48
CA ALA A 358 13.13 7.15 27.62
C ALA A 358 11.96 8.08 27.25
N ALA A 359 10.94 7.61 26.50
CA ALA A 359 10.09 8.54 25.76
C ALA A 359 8.57 8.35 25.88
N GLY A 360 8.06 7.30 26.54
CA GLY A 360 6.60 7.06 26.69
C GLY A 360 5.81 6.96 25.36
N THR A 361 6.53 6.92 24.24
CA THR A 361 6.05 7.01 22.85
C THR A 361 6.45 5.79 22.03
N CYS A 362 7.22 4.90 22.64
CA CYS A 362 7.66 3.63 22.08
C CYS A 362 6.93 2.48 22.75
N ASN A 363 6.56 1.48 21.96
CA ASN A 363 6.00 0.26 22.50
C ASN A 363 7.11 -0.55 23.19
N GLY A 364 6.94 -0.79 24.49
CA GLY A 364 7.78 -1.67 25.28
C GLY A 364 8.74 -0.97 26.24
N ASN A 365 9.12 -1.70 27.29
CA ASN A 365 10.16 -1.32 28.24
C ASN A 365 11.36 -2.22 27.95
N ASP A 366 12.27 -1.75 27.08
CA ASP A 366 13.62 -2.31 26.97
C ASP A 366 14.24 -2.38 28.37
N ARG A 367 14.80 -3.53 28.69
CA ARG A 367 15.60 -3.74 29.87
C ARG A 367 17.03 -3.85 29.38
N ASP A 368 17.79 -2.80 29.62
CA ASP A 368 19.21 -2.72 29.33
C ASP A 368 19.97 -2.12 30.54
N PRO A 369 21.27 -2.42 30.71
CA PRO A 369 22.02 -1.93 31.86
C PRO A 369 22.08 -0.41 32.01
N SER A 370 22.01 0.31 30.90
CA SER A 370 22.20 1.76 30.83
C SER A 370 20.87 2.53 30.71
N SER A 371 19.72 1.85 30.79
CA SER A 371 18.37 2.43 30.73
C SER A 371 18.25 3.67 31.60
N SER A 372 17.65 4.73 31.04
CA SER A 372 17.29 5.93 31.80
C SER A 372 16.30 5.66 32.95
N ASN A 373 15.52 4.58 32.85
CA ASN A 373 14.63 4.10 33.91
C ASN A 373 15.35 3.02 34.74
N GLY A 374 15.77 3.38 35.95
CA GLY A 374 16.49 2.49 36.87
C GLY A 374 15.79 1.16 37.18
N ASN A 375 14.45 1.06 37.03
CA ASN A 375 13.72 -0.20 37.23
C ASN A 375 13.91 -1.22 36.09
N LEU A 376 14.52 -0.78 34.98
CA LEU A 376 14.79 -1.59 33.79
C LEU A 376 16.27 -1.96 33.65
N GLN A 377 17.14 -1.50 34.56
CA GLN A 377 18.58 -1.78 34.55
C GLN A 377 18.96 -3.19 35.05
N SER A 378 18.00 -3.96 35.53
CA SER A 378 18.21 -5.32 36.04
C SER A 378 17.67 -6.38 35.08
N PRO A 379 18.33 -7.56 35.03
CA PRO A 379 17.89 -8.68 34.21
C PRO A 379 16.48 -9.19 34.63
N PRO A 380 15.79 -9.94 33.76
CA PRO A 380 16.24 -10.35 32.42
C PRO A 380 16.27 -9.19 31.44
N TYR A 381 17.39 -9.05 30.71
CA TYR A 381 17.53 -8.03 29.68
C TYR A 381 16.70 -8.40 28.45
N THR A 382 16.22 -7.39 27.73
CA THR A 382 15.30 -7.57 26.59
C THR A 382 15.63 -6.58 25.49
N ALA A 383 15.55 -7.01 24.24
CA ALA A 383 15.64 -6.12 23.08
C ALA A 383 14.31 -6.10 22.31
N PHE A 384 14.22 -5.29 21.27
CA PHE A 384 13.05 -5.20 20.40
C PHE A 384 13.45 -5.08 18.94
N ILE A 385 12.65 -5.72 18.08
CA ILE A 385 12.65 -5.48 16.64
C ILE A 385 11.44 -4.60 16.32
N TYR A 386 11.67 -3.49 15.63
CA TYR A 386 10.66 -2.52 15.27
C TYR A 386 10.46 -2.43 13.76
N ALA A 387 9.23 -2.18 13.34
CA ALA A 387 8.91 -1.80 11.97
C ALA A 387 7.81 -0.73 11.99
N TRP A 388 7.74 0.08 10.94
CA TRP A 388 6.69 1.08 10.76
C TRP A 388 5.79 0.64 9.62
N ALA A 389 4.50 0.72 9.88
CA ALA A 389 3.44 0.57 8.91
C ALA A 389 2.86 1.97 8.56
N PRO A 390 1.96 2.06 7.56
CA PRO A 390 1.35 3.33 7.17
C PRO A 390 0.70 4.08 8.34
N SER A 391 0.55 5.39 8.19
CA SER A 391 0.05 6.29 9.25
C SER A 391 0.86 6.28 10.56
N GLY A 392 2.12 5.82 10.48
CA GLY A 392 3.08 5.86 11.60
C GLY A 392 2.84 4.80 12.67
N VAL A 393 2.12 3.74 12.34
CA VAL A 393 1.87 2.62 13.25
C VAL A 393 3.19 1.88 13.53
N LEU A 394 3.61 1.89 14.80
CA LEU A 394 4.81 1.19 15.24
C LEU A 394 4.48 -0.27 15.60
N LEU A 395 4.99 -1.18 14.77
CA LEU A 395 5.03 -2.61 15.04
C LEU A 395 6.23 -2.91 15.93
N ALA A 396 6.05 -3.73 16.96
CA ALA A 396 7.13 -4.10 17.89
C ALA A 396 7.08 -5.60 18.19
N ASP A 397 8.24 -6.24 18.17
CA ASP A 397 8.41 -7.64 18.54
C ASP A 397 9.49 -7.78 19.62
N PRO A 398 9.11 -8.16 20.85
CA PRO A 398 10.07 -8.28 21.96
C PRO A 398 11.00 -9.47 21.76
N VAL A 399 12.26 -9.28 22.13
CA VAL A 399 13.31 -10.29 22.11
C VAL A 399 13.74 -10.55 23.55
N ILE A 400 13.56 -11.80 23.98
CA ILE A 400 13.97 -12.25 25.31
C ILE A 400 15.10 -13.26 25.13
N GLY A 401 16.23 -13.00 25.78
CA GLY A 401 17.36 -13.90 25.83
C GLY A 401 17.12 -15.05 26.81
N ASN A 402 17.67 -16.24 26.51
CA ASN A 402 17.70 -17.34 27.47
C ASN A 402 19.09 -17.43 28.11
N TYR A 403 19.11 -17.37 29.44
CA TYR A 403 20.28 -17.65 30.28
C TYR A 403 20.40 -19.17 30.53
#